data_AF-A0A924I2B2-F1
#
_entry.id   AF-A0A924I2B2-F1
#
_cell.length_a   1.000
_cell.length_b   1.000
_cell.length_c   1.000
_cell.angle_alpha   90.00
_cell.angle_beta   90.00
_cell.angle_gamma   90.00
#
_symmetry.space_group_name_H-M   'P 1'
#
loop_
_entity.id
_entity.type
_entity.pdbx_description
1 polymer ?
#
loop_
_entity_poly.entity_id
_entity_poly.type
_entity_poly.pdbx_seq_one_letter_code
_entity_poly.pdbx_strand_id
1 'polypeptide(L)' 'MPRDLAEFAEVKFLTVAEVADMMRVSRMTVYRLVHSGELPAIRFGRSFRVLESAVRAIIDSPITETG' A
#
# COMPACT_ATOMS: atom_id res chain seq x y z
N MET A 1 1.65 -35.25 6.56
CA MET A 1 2.34 -34.37 5.59
C MET A 1 2.15 -32.93 6.04
N PRO A 2 3.23 -32.12 6.10
CA PRO A 2 3.23 -30.78 6.68
C PRO A 2 2.65 -29.72 5.73
N ARG A 3 2.08 -28.67 6.33
CA ARG A 3 1.92 -27.26 5.89
C ARG A 3 2.03 -26.92 4.39
N ASP A 4 0.90 -26.78 3.69
CA ASP A 4 0.87 -26.03 2.39
C ASP A 4 -0.47 -25.30 2.11
N LEU A 5 -1.41 -25.22 3.06
CA LEU A 5 -2.67 -24.45 2.86
C LEU A 5 -2.53 -22.94 3.08
N ALA A 6 -1.40 -22.48 3.63
CA ALA A 6 -1.16 -21.07 3.92
C ALA A 6 -0.42 -20.32 2.79
N GLU A 7 -0.08 -21.01 1.69
CA GLU A 7 0.74 -20.43 0.61
C GLU A 7 -0.08 -19.75 -0.49
N PHE A 8 -1.40 -19.70 -0.36
CA PHE A 8 -2.22 -18.76 -1.11
C PHE A 8 -2.07 -17.40 -0.44
N ALA A 9 -1.02 -16.68 -0.82
CA ALA A 9 -0.81 -15.29 -0.44
C ALA A 9 -2.10 -14.50 -0.66
N GLU A 10 -2.85 -14.28 0.42
CA GLU A 10 -4.07 -13.47 0.39
C GLU A 10 -3.65 -12.09 -0.10
N VAL A 11 -4.07 -11.72 -1.30
CA VAL A 11 -3.85 -10.39 -1.85
C VAL A 11 -4.67 -9.41 -0.99
N LYS A 12 -4.01 -8.81 -0.01
CA LYS A 12 -4.66 -7.89 0.94
C LYS A 12 -4.72 -6.49 0.35
N PHE A 13 -5.93 -5.92 0.36
CA PHE A 13 -6.20 -4.55 -0.07
C PHE A 13 -6.41 -3.66 1.14
N LEU A 14 -5.52 -2.70 1.31
CA LEU A 14 -5.59 -1.68 2.35
C LEU A 14 -6.39 -0.48 1.86
N THR A 15 -7.10 0.16 2.77
CA THR A 15 -7.68 1.49 2.56
C THR A 15 -6.61 2.56 2.68
N VAL A 16 -6.89 3.75 2.15
CA VAL A 16 -6.05 4.94 2.32
C VAL A 16 -5.72 5.23 3.79
N ALA A 17 -6.67 4.96 4.71
CA ALA A 17 -6.46 5.17 6.14
C ALA A 17 -5.46 4.16 6.72
N GLU A 18 -5.56 2.89 6.35
CA GLU A 18 -4.64 1.84 6.81
C GLU A 18 -3.23 2.05 6.23
N VAL A 19 -3.12 2.51 4.97
CA VAL A 19 -1.83 2.87 4.38
C VAL A 19 -1.19 4.06 5.09
N ALA A 20 -1.99 5.07 5.43
CA ALA A 20 -1.51 6.25 6.15
C ALA A 20 -0.92 5.86 7.52
N ASP A 21 -1.59 4.96 8.23
CA ASP A 21 -1.13 4.43 9.52
C ASP A 21 0.18 3.61 9.36
N MET A 22 0.21 2.72 8.38
CA MET A 22 1.37 1.86 8.09
C MET A 22 2.62 2.66 7.69
N MET A 23 2.47 3.68 6.85
CA MET A 23 3.55 4.56 6.42
C MET A 23 3.85 5.70 7.43
N ARG A 24 3.02 5.84 8.49
CA ARG A 24 3.05 6.97 9.44
C ARG A 24 2.96 8.34 8.78
N VAL A 25 2.17 8.46 7.72
CA VAL A 25 1.95 9.71 6.99
C VAL A 25 0.51 10.19 7.11
N SER A 26 0.26 11.43 6.74
CA SER A 26 -1.12 11.94 6.68
C SER A 26 -1.90 11.27 5.53
N ARG A 27 -3.23 11.15 5.67
CA ARG A 27 -4.12 10.73 4.57
C ARG A 27 -3.93 11.57 3.31
N MET A 28 -3.64 12.87 3.47
CA MET A 28 -3.37 13.79 2.37
C MET A 28 -2.12 13.39 1.59
N THR A 29 -1.07 12.93 2.29
CA THR A 29 0.15 12.41 1.67
C THR A 29 -0.16 11.17 0.85
N VAL A 30 -0.95 10.23 1.40
CA VAL A 30 -1.38 9.03 0.65
C VAL A 30 -2.17 9.41 -0.59
N TYR A 31 -3.12 10.35 -0.49
CA TYR A 31 -3.85 10.84 -1.66
C TYR A 31 -2.93 11.48 -2.70
N ARG A 32 -1.93 12.26 -2.28
CA ARG A 32 -0.92 12.83 -3.18
C ARG A 32 -0.13 11.74 -3.90
N LEU A 33 0.35 10.72 -3.19
CA LEU A 33 1.11 9.61 -3.77
C LEU A 33 0.27 8.78 -4.75
N VAL A 34 -1.02 8.59 -4.44
CA VAL A 34 -1.96 7.94 -5.35
C VAL A 34 -2.18 8.79 -6.61
N HIS A 35 -2.31 10.10 -6.46
CA HIS A 35 -2.54 11.00 -7.58
C HIS A 35 -1.29 11.27 -8.41
N SER A 36 -0.09 11.23 -7.81
CA SER A 36 1.20 11.31 -8.50
C SER A 36 1.56 10.01 -9.22
N GLY A 37 0.90 8.90 -8.86
CA GLY A 37 1.17 7.57 -9.43
C GLY A 37 2.31 6.83 -8.74
N GLU A 38 2.91 7.40 -7.69
CA GLU A 38 3.93 6.72 -6.86
C GLU A 38 3.34 5.57 -6.05
N LEU A 39 2.09 5.68 -5.62
CA LEU A 39 1.39 4.63 -4.90
C LEU A 39 0.33 4.00 -5.81
N PRO A 40 0.53 2.76 -6.30
CA PRO A 40 -0.44 2.11 -7.16
C PRO A 40 -1.71 1.77 -6.38
N ALA A 41 -2.77 2.53 -6.63
CA ALA A 41 -4.08 2.34 -6.03
C ALA A 41 -5.16 2.08 -7.07
N ILE A 42 -6.10 1.21 -6.71
CA ILE A 42 -7.27 0.85 -7.50
C ILE A 42 -8.47 1.59 -6.93
N ARG A 43 -9.23 2.24 -7.80
CA ARG A 43 -10.50 2.86 -7.42
C ARG A 43 -11.58 1.78 -7.34
N PHE A 44 -12.03 1.49 -6.12
CA PHE A 44 -13.12 0.56 -5.85
C PHE A 44 -14.38 1.37 -5.49
N GLY A 45 -15.20 1.65 -6.50
CA GLY A 45 -16.39 2.50 -6.37
C GLY A 45 -16.05 3.93 -5.92
N ARG A 46 -16.45 4.28 -4.69
CA ARG A 46 -16.23 5.61 -4.10
C ARG A 46 -14.93 5.71 -3.28
N SER A 47 -14.18 4.63 -3.15
CA SER A 47 -12.99 4.54 -2.29
C SER A 47 -11.77 4.06 -3.07
N PHE A 48 -10.58 4.41 -2.60
CA PHE A 48 -9.32 3.89 -3.13
C PHE A 48 -8.83 2.73 -2.26
N ARG A 49 -8.34 1.69 -2.93
CA ARG A 49 -7.75 0.51 -2.33
C ARG A 49 -6.33 0.35 -2.85
N VAL A 50 -5.40 0.03 -1.96
CA VAL A 50 -3.99 -0.11 -2.27
C VAL A 50 -3.58 -1.53 -1.93
N LEU A 51 -2.78 -2.15 -2.77
CA LEU A 51 -2.23 -3.47 -2.48
C LEU A 51 -1.22 -3.37 -1.33
N GLU A 52 -1.39 -4.20 -0.31
CA GLU A 52 -0.45 -4.25 0.82
C GLU A 52 0.98 -4.51 0.34
N SER A 53 1.16 -5.40 -0.63
CA SER A 53 2.47 -5.72 -1.21
C SER A 53 3.14 -4.51 -1.86
N ALA A 54 2.37 -3.65 -2.53
CA ALA A 54 2.90 -2.43 -3.14
C ALA A 54 3.32 -1.39 -2.08
N VAL A 55 2.53 -1.25 -1.01
CA VAL A 55 2.86 -0.36 0.12
C VAL A 55 4.13 -0.86 0.81
N ARG A 56 4.23 -2.16 1.07
CA ARG A 56 5.44 -2.78 1.65
C ARG A 56 6.66 -2.58 0.77
N ALA A 57 6.53 -2.74 -0.56
CA ALA A 57 7.63 -2.50 -1.48
C ALA A 57 8.14 -1.05 -1.43
N ILE A 58 7.26 -0.07 -1.22
CA ILE A 58 7.65 1.34 -1.10
C ILE A 58 8.31 1.64 0.25
N ILE A 59 7.85 1.00 1.34
CA ILE A 59 8.45 1.15 2.67
C ILE A 59 9.82 0.46 2.74
N ASP A 60 9.94 -0.72 2.13
CA ASP A 60 11.17 -1.53 2.11
C ASP A 60 12.20 -0.97 1.12
N SER A 61 11.74 -0.33 0.05
CA SER A 61 12.62 0.43 -0.81
C SER A 61 13.19 1.60 -0.01
N PRO A 62 14.52 1.71 0.15
CA PRO A 62 15.13 2.90 0.70
C PRO A 62 14.85 4.02 -0.30
N ILE A 63 13.79 4.79 -0.07
CA ILE A 63 13.56 6.07 -0.73
C ILE A 63 14.70 6.99 -0.31
N THR A 64 15.78 6.92 -1.08
CA THR A 64 16.80 7.92 -1.24
C THR A 64 16.15 9.28 -1.49
N GLU A 65 16.60 10.24 -0.67
CA GLU A 65 16.86 11.62 -1.02
C GLU A 65 15.77 12.42 -1.75
N THR A 66 15.26 13.41 -1.03
CA THR A 66 15.18 14.74 -1.63
C THR A 66 15.86 15.69 -0.66
N GLY A 67 17.13 16.00 -0.97
CA GLY A 67 17.82 17.18 -0.46
C GLY A 67 17.37 18.44 -1.20
#